data_AF-A0A2P5W4J7-F1
#
_entry.id   AF-A0A2P5W4J7-F1
#
_cell.length_a   1.000
_cell.length_b   1.000
_cell.length_c   1.000
_cell.angle_alpha   90.00
_cell.angle_beta   90.00
_cell.angle_gamma   90.00
#
_symmetry.space_group_name_H-M   'P 1'
#
loop_
_entity.id
_entity.type
_entity.pdbx_description
1 polymer ?
#
loop_
_entity_poly.entity_id
_entity_poly.type
_entity_poly.pdbx_seq_one_letter_code
_entity_poly.pdbx_strand_id
1 'polypeptide(L)'
;MYSGSSDGESHEAATQRKIPPVSSMLWVRNLRRYIGSGAGLGSEALMELETKRILLDIFKEKQQKSAEAGTIPSFYKKKPEEGSISHRVQKLAKYRFLKKQSDLLLNADDLDAMWVCLRENCVIDDATGAEKMNYEDFCHIASVCTEQIGPKCRRFFSPSNFMKFEKDESGRIAILPFYLYVMRTVSL
;
A
#
# COMPACT_ATOMS: atom_id res chain seq x y z
N MET A 1 12.22 104.82 1.23
CA MET A 1 11.25 104.07 2.05
C MET A 1 11.45 102.59 1.80
N TYR A 2 11.62 101.80 2.87
CA TYR A 2 11.32 100.36 3.07
C TYR A 2 11.48 99.39 1.86
N SER A 3 12.45 98.47 1.86
CA SER A 3 12.49 97.15 2.56
C SER A 3 11.96 95.99 1.69
N GLY A 4 12.72 94.88 1.62
CA GLY A 4 12.18 93.56 1.29
C GLY A 4 13.11 92.62 0.52
N SER A 5 13.80 91.74 1.26
CA SER A 5 14.57 90.57 0.79
C SER A 5 13.66 89.38 0.44
N SER A 6 14.06 88.47 -0.45
CA SER A 6 13.87 87.01 -0.27
C SER A 6 14.49 86.18 -1.40
N ASP A 7 15.35 85.24 -0.98
CA ASP A 7 15.91 84.11 -1.72
C ASP A 7 14.87 83.08 -2.20
N GLY A 8 15.33 82.14 -3.04
CA GLY A 8 14.76 80.78 -3.15
C GLY A 8 14.60 80.32 -4.60
N GLU A 9 15.62 79.68 -5.18
CA GLU A 9 15.87 78.22 -5.18
C GLU A 9 15.11 77.41 -6.25
N SER A 10 15.93 76.86 -7.14
CA SER A 10 15.77 75.76 -8.07
C SER A 10 14.71 74.73 -7.69
N HIS A 11 13.68 74.56 -8.53
CA HIS A 11 12.83 73.38 -8.52
C HIS A 11 13.55 72.19 -9.16
N GLU A 12 14.18 71.35 -8.34
CA GLU A 12 14.61 70.01 -8.74
C GLU A 12 13.40 69.09 -9.01
N ALA A 13 13.51 68.30 -10.08
CA ALA A 13 12.54 67.29 -10.48
C ALA A 13 12.45 66.16 -9.43
N ALA A 14 11.31 66.08 -8.74
CA ALA A 14 10.98 64.97 -7.86
C ALA A 14 10.88 63.66 -8.66
N THR A 15 11.97 62.88 -8.62
CA THR A 15 12.03 61.54 -9.24
C THR A 15 11.22 60.58 -8.37
N GLN A 16 10.01 60.23 -8.81
CA GLN A 16 9.19 59.21 -8.15
C GLN A 16 9.92 57.85 -8.17
N ARG A 17 10.54 57.48 -7.05
CA ARG A 17 11.14 56.16 -6.85
C ARG A 17 10.05 55.09 -6.80
N LYS A 18 9.77 54.43 -7.92
CA LYS A 18 8.92 53.22 -7.95
C LYS A 18 9.52 52.17 -7.03
N ILE A 19 8.76 51.72 -6.03
CA ILE A 19 9.19 50.67 -5.10
C ILE A 19 9.45 49.39 -5.93
N PRO A 20 10.64 48.78 -5.84
CA PRO A 20 10.93 47.55 -6.56
C PRO A 20 9.99 46.43 -6.11
N PRO A 21 9.55 45.53 -7.02
CA PRO A 21 8.70 44.40 -6.65
C PRO A 21 9.35 43.59 -5.52
N VAL A 22 8.57 43.07 -4.59
CA VAL A 22 9.06 42.39 -3.37
C VAL A 22 10.07 41.27 -3.70
N SER A 23 9.93 40.60 -4.84
CA SER A 23 10.88 39.59 -5.33
C SER A 23 12.28 40.11 -5.66
N SER A 24 12.41 41.41 -5.95
CA SER A 24 13.67 42.07 -6.33
C SER A 24 14.46 42.64 -5.15
N MET A 25 13.84 42.72 -3.96
CA MET A 25 14.51 43.22 -2.75
C MET A 25 15.67 42.31 -2.35
N LEU A 26 16.83 42.92 -2.02
CA LEU A 26 18.06 42.21 -1.69
C LEU A 26 17.89 41.21 -0.53
N TRP A 27 17.18 41.61 0.53
CA TRP A 27 16.93 40.72 1.68
C TRP A 27 16.03 39.53 1.30
N VAL A 28 15.02 39.73 0.44
CA VAL A 28 14.14 38.66 -0.05
C VAL A 28 14.93 37.67 -0.91
N ARG A 29 15.83 38.16 -1.77
CA ARG A 29 16.71 37.32 -2.59
C ARG A 29 17.70 36.53 -1.73
N ASN A 30 18.29 37.19 -0.73
CA ASN A 30 19.22 36.55 0.20
C ASN A 30 18.52 35.50 1.08
N LEU A 31 17.33 35.78 1.58
CA LEU A 31 16.53 34.83 2.36
C LEU A 31 16.12 33.63 1.49
N ARG A 32 15.66 33.85 0.26
CA ARG A 32 15.40 32.76 -0.70
C ARG A 32 16.64 31.93 -0.98
N ARG A 33 17.80 32.57 -1.13
CA ARG A 33 19.08 31.89 -1.35
C ARG A 33 19.49 31.07 -0.13
N TYR A 34 19.31 31.59 1.08
CA TYR A 34 19.64 30.91 2.35
C TYR A 34 18.71 29.71 2.62
N ILE A 35 17.40 29.90 2.43
CA ILE A 35 16.42 28.79 2.51
C ILE A 35 16.71 27.76 1.42
N GLY A 36 17.00 28.20 0.20
CA GLY A 36 17.36 27.33 -0.92
C GLY A 36 18.71 26.63 -0.79
N SER A 37 19.64 27.17 0.02
CA SER A 37 20.93 26.53 0.27
C SER A 37 20.85 25.41 1.30
N GLY A 38 19.71 25.25 1.98
CA GLY A 38 19.53 24.25 3.05
C GLY A 38 20.40 24.50 4.28
N ALA A 39 20.97 25.70 4.41
CA ALA A 39 21.83 26.04 5.54
C ALA A 39 20.99 26.09 6.84
N GLY A 40 21.41 25.35 7.87
CA GLY A 40 20.69 25.25 9.14
C GLY A 40 19.62 24.15 9.19
N LEU A 41 19.42 23.38 8.11
CA LEU A 41 18.57 22.19 8.15
C LEU A 41 19.30 21.03 8.84
N GLY A 42 18.57 20.30 9.69
CA GLY A 42 19.06 19.05 10.28
C GLY A 42 19.32 17.98 9.21
N SER A 43 20.14 16.99 9.54
CA SER A 43 20.52 15.89 8.63
C SER A 43 19.30 15.15 8.04
N GLU A 44 18.24 14.98 8.83
CA GLU A 44 16.98 14.37 8.40
C GLU A 44 16.27 15.18 7.31
N ALA A 45 16.14 16.49 7.50
CA ALA A 45 15.49 17.38 6.53
C ALA A 45 16.27 17.48 5.22
N LEU A 46 17.61 17.46 5.28
CA LEU A 46 18.46 17.41 4.09
C LEU A 46 18.28 16.11 3.31
N MET A 47 18.25 14.97 4.01
CA MET A 47 18.03 13.66 3.39
C MET A 47 16.65 13.57 2.73
N GLU A 48 15.61 14.14 3.36
CA GLU A 48 14.26 14.17 2.80
C GLU A 48 14.18 15.02 1.52
N LEU A 49 14.83 16.19 1.51
CA LEU A 49 14.91 17.05 0.31
C LEU A 49 15.65 16.35 -0.83
N GLU A 50 16.77 15.70 -0.54
CA GLU A 50 17.53 14.93 -1.52
C GLU A 50 16.70 13.77 -2.08
N THR A 51 15.98 13.04 -1.22
CA THR A 51 15.07 11.97 -1.64
C THR A 51 13.96 12.48 -2.55
N LYS A 52 13.30 13.58 -2.16
CA LYS A 52 12.25 14.21 -2.98
C LYS A 52 12.78 14.63 -4.35
N ARG A 53 13.99 15.19 -4.39
CA ARG A 53 14.66 15.57 -5.64
C ARG A 53 14.90 14.35 -6.53
N ILE A 54 15.53 13.30 -6.02
CA ILE A 54 15.82 12.07 -6.76
C ILE A 54 14.52 11.47 -7.34
N LEU A 55 13.46 11.38 -6.53
CA LEU A 55 12.18 10.86 -6.98
C LEU A 55 11.52 11.71 -8.07
N LEU A 56 11.61 13.03 -7.96
CA LEU A 56 11.06 13.96 -8.93
C LEU A 56 11.80 13.88 -10.28
N ASP A 57 13.12 13.70 -10.25
CA ASP A 57 13.93 13.51 -11.45
C ASP A 57 13.58 12.19 -12.15
N ILE A 58 13.46 11.09 -11.41
CA ILE A 58 13.00 9.78 -11.94
C ILE A 58 11.60 9.90 -12.55
N PHE A 59 10.69 10.67 -11.93
CA PHE A 59 9.34 10.86 -12.44
C PHE A 59 9.33 11.62 -13.77
N LYS A 60 10.09 12.72 -13.87
CA LYS A 60 10.20 13.51 -15.11
C LYS A 60 10.79 12.68 -16.25
N GLU A 61 11.84 11.91 -15.98
CA GLU A 61 12.46 11.02 -16.97
C GLU A 61 11.45 10.00 -17.51
N LYS A 62 10.61 9.43 -16.64
CA LYS A 62 9.55 8.51 -17.07
C LYS A 62 8.47 9.18 -17.91
N GLN A 63 8.06 10.40 -17.57
CA GLN A 63 7.08 11.16 -18.35
C GLN A 63 7.62 11.47 -19.75
N GLN A 64 8.88 11.87 -19.83
CA GLN A 64 9.53 12.15 -21.11
C GLN A 64 9.62 10.90 -21.99
N LYS A 65 10.08 9.77 -21.43
CA LYS A 65 10.10 8.48 -22.15
C LYS A 65 8.72 8.01 -22.59
N SER A 66 7.68 8.29 -21.80
CA SER A 66 6.30 7.97 -22.17
C SER A 66 5.79 8.87 -23.30
N ALA A 67 6.17 10.15 -23.31
CA ALA A 67 5.83 11.06 -24.39
C ALA A 67 6.54 10.67 -25.70
N GLU A 68 7.80 10.24 -25.63
CA GLU A 68 8.58 9.74 -26.77
C GLU A 68 8.00 8.43 -27.35
N ALA A 69 7.47 7.54 -26.50
CA ALA A 69 6.87 6.28 -26.93
C ALA A 69 5.50 6.43 -27.62
N GLY A 70 4.85 7.60 -27.49
CA GLY A 70 3.54 7.87 -28.08
C GLY A 70 2.47 6.88 -27.63
N THR A 71 1.78 6.27 -28.59
CA THR A 71 0.66 5.35 -28.33
C THR A 71 1.10 3.95 -27.88
N ILE A 72 2.37 3.59 -28.02
CA ILE A 72 2.86 2.23 -27.75
C ILE A 72 3.06 2.05 -26.24
N PRO A 73 2.29 1.18 -25.56
CA PRO A 73 2.50 0.92 -24.15
C PRO A 73 3.82 0.18 -23.91
N SER A 74 4.44 0.42 -22.75
CA SER A 74 5.58 -0.36 -22.30
C SER A 74 5.16 -1.81 -22.04
N PHE A 75 5.60 -2.72 -22.91
CA PHE A 75 5.38 -4.17 -22.77
C PHE A 75 6.53 -4.88 -22.06
N TYR A 76 7.74 -4.31 -22.11
CA TYR A 76 8.92 -4.85 -21.44
C TYR A 76 9.35 -3.95 -20.28
N LYS A 77 9.49 -4.53 -19.10
CA LYS A 77 10.09 -3.88 -17.93
C LYS A 77 11.36 -4.63 -17.55
N LYS A 78 12.51 -4.00 -17.78
CA LYS A 78 13.80 -4.54 -17.36
C LYS A 78 13.77 -4.81 -15.86
N LYS A 79 14.30 -5.96 -15.43
CA LYS A 79 14.48 -6.25 -14.01
C LYS A 79 15.39 -5.17 -13.40
N PRO A 80 15.05 -4.63 -12.21
CA PRO A 80 15.91 -3.69 -11.52
C PRO A 80 17.30 -4.27 -11.29
N GLU A 81 18.32 -3.45 -11.47
CA GLU A 81 19.70 -3.80 -11.19
C GLU A 81 19.89 -4.04 -9.68
N GLU A 82 20.73 -5.02 -9.31
CA GLU A 82 21.02 -5.29 -7.91
C GLU A 82 21.59 -4.05 -7.21
N GLY A 83 21.22 -3.84 -5.95
CA GLY A 83 21.58 -2.64 -5.20
C GLY A 83 20.80 -1.36 -5.56
N SER A 84 20.13 -1.29 -6.72
CA SER A 84 19.35 -0.11 -7.12
C SER A 84 18.17 0.18 -6.18
N ILE A 85 17.74 1.45 -6.09
CA ILE A 85 16.55 1.85 -5.33
C ILE A 85 15.32 1.07 -5.80
N SER A 86 15.16 0.91 -7.12
CA SER A 86 14.06 0.13 -7.70
C SER A 86 14.05 -1.33 -7.23
N HIS A 87 15.24 -1.96 -7.15
CA HIS A 87 15.38 -3.32 -6.63
C HIS A 87 14.99 -3.39 -5.15
N ARG A 88 15.46 -2.45 -4.31
CA ARG A 88 15.14 -2.40 -2.88
C ARG A 88 13.64 -2.19 -2.64
N VAL A 89 13.03 -1.24 -3.37
CA VAL A 89 11.59 -0.97 -3.30
C VAL A 89 10.79 -2.20 -3.76
N GLN A 90 11.17 -2.83 -4.87
CA GLN A 90 10.51 -4.05 -5.35
C GLN A 90 10.60 -5.19 -4.34
N LYS A 91 11.78 -5.41 -3.74
CA LYS A 91 11.99 -6.44 -2.72
C LYS A 91 11.12 -6.20 -1.49
N LEU A 92 11.07 -4.95 -1.00
CA LEU A 92 10.22 -4.57 0.13
C LEU A 92 8.74 -4.71 -0.19
N ALA A 93 8.31 -4.30 -1.39
CA ALA A 93 6.94 -4.44 -1.84
C ALA A 93 6.54 -5.92 -1.94
N LYS A 94 7.40 -6.76 -2.54
CA LYS A 94 7.19 -8.22 -2.62
C LYS A 94 7.12 -8.84 -1.23
N TYR A 95 8.04 -8.49 -0.33
CA TYR A 95 8.02 -8.99 1.04
C TYR A 95 6.73 -8.61 1.77
N ARG A 96 6.31 -7.34 1.71
CA ARG A 96 5.05 -6.88 2.32
C ARG A 96 3.83 -7.58 1.74
N PHE A 97 3.81 -7.78 0.42
CA PHE A 97 2.74 -8.52 -0.25
C PHE A 97 2.68 -9.97 0.24
N LEU A 98 3.81 -10.68 0.21
CA LEU A 98 3.89 -12.07 0.65
C LEU A 98 3.56 -12.22 2.13
N LYS A 99 4.03 -11.31 2.98
CA LYS A 99 3.69 -11.28 4.41
C LYS A 99 2.18 -11.07 4.61
N LYS A 100 1.58 -10.12 3.89
CA LYS A 100 0.13 -9.91 3.94
C LYS A 100 -0.65 -11.13 3.46
N GLN A 101 -0.15 -11.83 2.43
CA GLN A 101 -0.74 -13.07 1.95
C GLN A 101 -0.60 -14.20 2.97
N SER A 102 0.58 -14.37 3.61
CA SER A 102 0.79 -15.38 4.65
C SER A 102 -0.07 -15.13 5.88
N ASP A 103 -0.33 -13.88 6.22
CA ASP A 103 -1.22 -13.49 7.33
C ASP A 103 -2.70 -13.74 6.99
N LEU A 104 -3.03 -13.85 5.71
CA LEU A 104 -4.39 -14.07 5.25
C LEU A 104 -4.65 -15.57 5.04
N LEU A 105 -3.88 -16.23 4.19
CA LEU A 105 -4.07 -17.61 3.72
C LEU A 105 -3.69 -18.67 4.77
N LEU A 106 -4.32 -19.84 4.66
CA LEU A 106 -3.93 -21.02 5.42
C LEU A 106 -2.67 -21.61 4.79
N ASN A 107 -1.67 -21.92 5.62
CA ASN A 107 -0.47 -22.65 5.19
C ASN A 107 -0.72 -24.17 5.22
N ALA A 108 0.33 -24.98 4.97
CA ALA A 108 0.22 -26.43 4.97
C ALA A 108 -0.18 -27.00 6.35
N ASP A 109 0.49 -26.55 7.41
CA ASP A 109 0.22 -26.98 8.79
C ASP A 109 -1.22 -26.61 9.22
N ASP A 110 -1.68 -25.41 8.82
CA ASP A 110 -3.04 -24.93 9.06
C ASP A 110 -4.09 -25.84 8.39
N LEU A 111 -3.81 -26.31 7.16
CA LEU A 111 -4.69 -27.22 6.42
C LEU A 111 -4.70 -28.60 7.07
N ASP A 112 -3.56 -29.12 7.50
CA ASP A 112 -3.46 -30.41 8.19
C ASP A 112 -4.23 -30.38 9.52
N ALA A 113 -4.06 -29.31 10.31
CA ALA A 113 -4.81 -29.11 11.55
C ALA A 113 -6.33 -29.04 11.29
N MET A 114 -6.76 -28.35 10.23
CA MET A 114 -8.18 -28.29 9.85
C MET A 114 -8.72 -29.65 9.43
N TRP A 115 -7.92 -30.45 8.71
CA TRP A 115 -8.31 -31.81 8.31
C TRP A 115 -8.52 -32.73 9.53
N VAL A 116 -7.61 -32.65 10.50
CA VAL A 116 -7.74 -33.38 11.78
C VAL A 116 -9.02 -32.95 12.51
N CYS A 117 -9.25 -31.64 12.66
CA CYS A 117 -10.46 -31.11 13.30
C CYS A 117 -11.75 -31.62 12.62
N LEU A 118 -11.78 -31.65 11.28
CA LEU A 118 -12.94 -32.14 10.53
C LEU A 118 -13.19 -33.62 10.82
N ARG A 119 -12.16 -34.45 10.80
CA ARG A 119 -12.28 -35.90 11.04
C ARG A 119 -12.69 -36.24 12.47
N GLU A 120 -12.17 -35.52 13.46
CA GLU A 120 -12.47 -35.75 14.88
C GLU A 120 -13.92 -35.42 15.25
N ASN A 121 -14.57 -34.54 14.47
CA ASN A 121 -15.92 -34.06 14.75
C ASN A 121 -16.95 -34.50 13.70
N CYS A 122 -16.59 -35.42 12.80
CA CYS A 122 -17.51 -35.94 11.79
C CYS A 122 -18.31 -37.15 12.29
N VAL A 123 -19.43 -37.39 11.63
CA VAL A 123 -20.23 -38.61 11.75
C VAL A 123 -19.95 -39.49 10.54
N ILE A 124 -19.67 -40.76 10.79
CA ILE A 124 -19.53 -41.77 9.73
C ILE A 124 -20.92 -42.29 9.38
N ASP A 125 -21.25 -42.24 8.09
CA ASP A 125 -22.50 -42.80 7.57
C ASP A 125 -22.42 -44.33 7.53
N ASP A 126 -23.26 -45.02 8.30
CA ASP A 126 -23.21 -46.48 8.45
C ASP A 126 -23.44 -47.24 7.13
N ALA A 127 -24.17 -46.66 6.18
CA ALA A 127 -24.51 -47.31 4.92
C ALA A 127 -23.40 -47.16 3.86
N THR A 128 -22.72 -46.00 3.87
CA THR A 128 -21.74 -45.64 2.81
C THR A 128 -20.30 -45.56 3.32
N GLY A 129 -20.08 -45.55 4.63
CA GLY A 129 -18.79 -45.28 5.26
C GLY A 129 -18.31 -43.83 5.10
N ALA A 130 -19.15 -42.93 4.60
CA ALA A 130 -18.76 -41.56 4.29
C ALA A 130 -18.67 -40.68 5.56
N GLU A 131 -17.57 -39.96 5.71
CA GLU A 131 -17.37 -38.96 6.76
C GLU A 131 -18.17 -37.68 6.43
N LYS A 132 -19.15 -37.34 7.28
CA LYS A 132 -20.10 -36.24 7.07
C LYS A 132 -20.23 -35.36 8.31
N MET A 133 -20.71 -34.14 8.13
CA MET A 133 -21.00 -33.21 9.23
C MET A 133 -22.30 -32.46 8.98
N ASN A 134 -23.08 -32.21 10.02
CA ASN A 134 -24.24 -31.32 9.96
C ASN A 134 -23.83 -29.83 10.13
N TYR A 135 -24.79 -28.92 10.16
CA TYR A 135 -24.50 -27.49 10.32
C TYR A 135 -24.06 -27.10 11.74
N GLU A 136 -24.53 -27.80 12.78
CA GLU A 136 -24.10 -27.60 14.16
C GLU A 136 -22.63 -28.01 14.33
N ASP A 137 -22.27 -29.19 13.83
CA ASP A 137 -20.88 -29.69 13.76
C ASP A 137 -20.00 -28.68 13.01
N PHE A 138 -20.48 -28.16 11.87
CA PHE A 138 -19.77 -27.15 11.08
C PHE A 138 -19.47 -25.87 11.89
N CYS A 139 -20.44 -25.38 12.68
CA CYS A 139 -20.23 -24.24 13.57
C CYS A 139 -19.29 -24.55 14.75
N HIS A 140 -19.36 -25.76 15.29
CA HIS A 140 -18.46 -26.21 16.34
C HIS A 140 -17.02 -26.30 15.84
N ILE A 141 -16.80 -26.99 14.73
CA ILE A 141 -15.49 -27.12 14.07
C ILE A 141 -14.92 -25.75 13.72
N ALA A 142 -15.75 -24.80 13.25
CA ALA A 142 -15.31 -23.43 13.00
C ALA A 142 -14.70 -22.76 14.24
N SER A 143 -15.26 -23.03 15.42
CA SER A 143 -14.79 -22.49 16.69
C SER A 143 -13.46 -23.14 17.09
N VAL A 144 -13.38 -24.47 17.02
CA VAL A 144 -12.16 -25.25 17.29
C VAL A 144 -11.02 -24.84 16.35
N CYS A 145 -11.28 -24.77 15.04
CA CYS A 145 -10.30 -24.32 14.06
C CYS A 145 -9.88 -22.86 14.29
N THR A 146 -10.78 -21.98 14.77
CA THR A 146 -10.38 -20.60 15.10
C THR A 146 -9.40 -20.59 16.27
N GLU A 147 -9.60 -21.42 17.28
CA GLU A 147 -8.72 -21.49 18.45
C GLU A 147 -7.35 -22.09 18.11
N GLN A 148 -7.31 -23.15 17.31
CA GLN A 148 -6.07 -23.84 16.96
C GLN A 148 -5.26 -23.13 15.85
N ILE A 149 -5.93 -22.65 14.81
CA ILE A 149 -5.30 -22.12 13.58
C ILE A 149 -5.31 -20.58 13.56
N GLY A 150 -6.28 -19.97 14.24
CA GLY A 150 -6.48 -18.53 14.26
C GLY A 150 -7.58 -18.04 13.30
N PRO A 151 -7.78 -16.72 13.20
CA PRO A 151 -8.96 -16.12 12.55
C PRO A 151 -9.01 -16.32 11.02
N LYS A 152 -7.91 -16.77 10.40
CA LYS A 152 -7.79 -16.98 8.94
C LYS A 152 -8.76 -18.04 8.41
N CYS A 153 -9.11 -19.03 9.24
CA CYS A 153 -9.98 -20.14 8.85
C CYS A 153 -11.46 -19.74 8.82
N ARG A 154 -11.88 -18.74 9.62
CA ARG A 154 -13.30 -18.35 9.81
C ARG A 154 -14.05 -18.07 8.51
N ARG A 155 -13.39 -17.47 7.51
CA ARG A 155 -14.00 -17.16 6.21
C ARG A 155 -14.44 -18.39 5.43
N PHE A 156 -13.89 -19.57 5.73
CA PHE A 156 -14.32 -20.83 5.12
C PHE A 156 -15.59 -21.36 5.79
N PHE A 157 -15.77 -21.07 7.09
CA PHE A 157 -16.91 -21.49 7.88
C PHE A 157 -18.09 -20.50 7.86
N SER A 158 -18.47 -20.03 6.67
CA SER A 158 -19.66 -19.20 6.49
C SER A 158 -20.89 -20.06 6.12
N PRO A 159 -22.11 -19.64 6.50
CA PRO A 159 -23.33 -20.33 6.07
C PRO A 159 -23.41 -20.44 4.54
N SER A 160 -22.99 -19.39 3.83
CA SER A 160 -22.94 -19.38 2.36
C SER A 160 -22.00 -20.43 1.79
N ASN A 161 -20.90 -20.78 2.47
CA ASN A 161 -20.03 -21.86 2.03
C ASN A 161 -20.64 -23.23 2.33
N PHE A 162 -21.23 -23.44 3.51
CA PHE A 162 -21.95 -24.68 3.83
C PHE A 162 -23.05 -24.96 2.78
N MET A 163 -23.74 -23.91 2.34
CA MET A 163 -24.80 -24.04 1.34
C MET A 163 -24.32 -24.48 -0.06
N LYS A 164 -23.01 -24.43 -0.37
CA LYS A 164 -22.47 -24.85 -1.68
C LYS A 164 -22.42 -26.36 -1.90
N PHE A 165 -22.44 -27.16 -0.82
CA PHE A 165 -22.26 -28.61 -0.92
C PHE A 165 -23.59 -29.33 -0.99
N GLU A 166 -23.63 -30.50 -1.61
CA GLU A 166 -24.83 -31.35 -1.60
C GLU A 166 -25.10 -31.87 -0.18
N LYS A 167 -26.37 -31.88 0.21
CA LYS A 167 -26.82 -32.37 1.52
C LYS A 167 -27.49 -33.71 1.34
N ASP A 168 -27.28 -34.60 2.30
CA ASP A 168 -28.10 -35.80 2.43
C ASP A 168 -29.48 -35.49 3.03
N GLU A 169 -30.30 -36.52 3.19
CA GLU A 169 -31.65 -36.43 3.76
C GLU A 169 -31.67 -35.83 5.18
N SER A 170 -30.56 -35.92 5.91
CA SER A 170 -30.38 -35.36 7.25
C SER A 170 -29.75 -33.96 7.25
N GLY A 171 -29.55 -33.35 6.08
CA GLY A 171 -28.94 -32.03 5.96
C GLY A 171 -27.42 -32.02 6.14
N ARG A 172 -26.74 -33.17 6.11
CA ARG A 172 -25.30 -33.29 6.32
C ARG A 172 -24.54 -33.16 5.01
N ILE A 173 -23.34 -32.62 5.07
CA ILE A 173 -22.42 -32.51 3.93
C ILE A 173 -21.20 -33.42 4.16
N ALA A 174 -20.64 -33.98 3.09
CA ALA A 174 -19.40 -34.75 3.19
C ALA A 174 -18.20 -33.83 3.51
N ILE A 175 -17.33 -34.25 4.44
CA ILE A 175 -16.22 -33.38 4.90
C ILE A 175 -15.10 -33.27 3.87
N LEU A 176 -14.85 -34.32 3.08
CA LEU A 176 -13.76 -34.35 2.10
C LEU A 176 -13.97 -33.32 0.97
N PRO A 177 -15.14 -33.21 0.32
CA PRO A 177 -15.40 -32.13 -0.64
C PRO A 177 -15.21 -30.73 -0.04
N PHE A 178 -15.62 -30.53 1.22
CA PHE A 178 -15.41 -29.25 1.90
C PHE A 178 -13.92 -28.94 2.10
N TYR A 179 -13.15 -29.91 2.59
CA TYR A 179 -11.70 -29.77 2.76
C TYR A 179 -11.00 -29.43 1.43
N LEU A 180 -11.32 -30.15 0.36
CA LEU A 180 -10.75 -29.91 -0.97
C LEU A 180 -11.12 -28.52 -1.52
N TYR A 181 -12.32 -28.02 -1.21
CA TYR A 181 -12.71 -26.64 -1.54
C TYR A 181 -11.80 -25.62 -0.83
N VAL A 182 -11.53 -25.81 0.46
CA VAL A 182 -10.67 -24.89 1.22
C VAL A 182 -9.24 -24.94 0.68
N MET A 183 -8.67 -26.14 0.52
CA MET A 183 -7.34 -26.36 -0.02
C MET A 183 -7.17 -25.65 -1.38
N ARG A 184 -8.10 -25.88 -2.31
CA ARG A 184 -8.08 -25.22 -3.63
C ARG A 184 -8.17 -23.71 -3.54
N THR A 185 -8.89 -23.16 -2.56
CA THR A 185 -9.07 -21.71 -2.41
C THR A 185 -7.80 -21.02 -1.89
N VAL A 186 -6.97 -21.71 -1.12
CA VAL A 186 -5.72 -21.14 -0.57
C VAL A 186 -4.48 -21.41 -1.42
N SER A 187 -4.56 -22.31 -2.40
CA SER A 187 -3.47 -22.62 -3.34
C SER A 187 -3.45 -21.78 -4.63
N LEU A 188 -4.44 -20.91 -4.84
CA LEU A 188 -4.56 -20.02 -6.01
C LEU A 188 -3.91 -18.66 -5.77
#